data_AF-A0A833PD47-F1
#
_entry.id   AF-A0A833PD47-F1
#
_cell.length_a   1.000
_cell.length_b   1.000
_cell.length_c   1.000
_cell.angle_alpha   90.00
_cell.angle_beta   90.00
_cell.angle_gamma   90.00
#
_symmetry.space_group_name_H-M   'P 1'
#
loop_
_entity.id
_entity.type
_entity.pdbx_description
1 polymer ?
#
loop_
_entity_poly.entity_id
_entity_poly.type
_entity_poly.pdbx_seq_one_letter_code
_entity_poly.pdbx_strand_id
1 'polypeptide(L)' 'MSGQRYTPEFKDEAVKLIAERGYSITDIAERLGVSQHSIYKWLKAVSLYAIILMNMNC' A
#
# COMPACT_ATOMS: atom_id res chain seq x y z
N MET A 1 -16.37 6.50 -18.11
CA MET A 1 -14.97 6.05 -17.98
C MET A 1 -14.18 7.17 -17.32
N SER A 2 -13.54 6.91 -16.17
CA SER A 2 -12.37 7.62 -15.61
C SER A 2 -12.34 7.55 -14.07
N GLY A 3 -12.44 6.34 -13.51
CA GLY A 3 -12.33 6.15 -12.07
C GLY A 3 -10.88 5.91 -11.66
N GLN A 4 -9.98 6.88 -11.82
CA GLN A 4 -8.76 6.87 -11.01
C GLN A 4 -9.19 7.14 -9.56
N ARG A 5 -9.67 6.08 -8.88
CA ARG A 5 -10.26 6.16 -7.53
C ARG A 5 -9.30 6.70 -6.47
N TYR A 6 -8.01 6.69 -6.75
CA TYR A 6 -6.97 7.08 -5.81
C TYR A 6 -5.93 7.93 -6.55
N THR A 7 -5.74 9.15 -6.07
CA THR A 7 -4.77 10.11 -6.60
C THR A 7 -3.34 9.61 -6.32
N PRO A 8 -2.33 10.04 -7.08
CA PRO A 8 -0.95 9.64 -6.83
C PRO A 8 -0.46 10.06 -5.44
N GLU A 9 -0.91 11.20 -4.92
CA GLU A 9 -0.57 11.68 -3.58
C GLU A 9 -1.05 10.70 -2.50
N PHE A 10 -2.23 10.11 -2.69
CA PHE A 10 -2.78 9.11 -1.79
C PHE A 10 -1.93 7.82 -1.75
N LYS A 11 -1.41 7.41 -2.92
CA LYS A 11 -0.54 6.24 -3.02
C LYS A 11 0.80 6.50 -2.35
N ASP A 12 1.35 7.70 -2.52
CA ASP A 12 2.59 8.10 -1.86
C ASP A 12 2.46 8.14 -0.34
N GLU A 13 1.34 8.64 0.18
CA GLU A 13 1.10 8.63 1.63
C GLU A 13 1.03 7.20 2.19
N ALA A 14 0.32 6.30 1.50
CA ALA A 14 0.30 4.88 1.86
C ALA A 14 1.70 4.25 1.84
N VAL A 15 2.50 4.56 0.82
CA VAL A 15 3.87 4.05 0.70
C VAL A 15 4.80 4.62 1.78
N LYS A 16 4.68 5.91 2.12
CA LYS A 16 5.44 6.53 3.22
C LYS A 16 5.12 5.91 4.56
N LEU A 17 3.85 5.62 4.85
CA LEU A 17 3.46 4.96 6.10
C LEU A 17 4.07 3.56 6.25
N ILE A 18 4.24 2.82 5.14
CA ILE A 18 4.90 1.51 5.14
C ILE A 18 6.41 1.66 5.27
N ALA A 19 7.01 2.55 4.48
CA ALA A 19 8.46 2.70 4.39
C ALA A 19 9.07 3.40 5.61
N GLU A 20 8.43 4.46 6.11
CA GLU A 20 8.97 5.29 7.20
C GLU A 20 8.51 4.82 8.58
N ARG A 21 7.27 4.34 8.70
CA ARG A 21 6.71 3.93 10.00
C ARG A 21 6.66 2.42 10.21
N GLY A 22 6.86 1.62 9.16
CA GLY A 22 6.79 0.16 9.27
C GLY A 22 5.40 -0.36 9.63
N TYR A 23 4.35 0.40 9.33
CA TYR A 23 2.98 -0.07 9.58
C TYR A 23 2.63 -1.23 8.66
N SER A 24 1.88 -2.19 9.21
CA SER A 24 1.37 -3.33 8.44
C SER A 24 0.35 -2.88 7.41
N ILE A 25 0.27 -3.64 6.32
CA ILE A 25 -0.67 -3.38 5.23
C ILE A 25 -2.12 -3.42 5.72
N THR A 26 -2.42 -4.28 6.70
CA THR A 26 -3.73 -4.38 7.36
C THR A 26 -4.13 -3.07 8.03
N ASP A 27 -3.28 -2.53 8.90
CA ASP A 27 -3.53 -1.26 9.60
C ASP A 27 -3.72 -0.10 8.63
N ILE A 28 -2.90 -0.03 7.57
CA ILE A 28 -3.02 1.03 6.57
C ILE A 28 -4.28 0.86 5.73
N ALA A 29 -4.64 -0.36 5.36
CA ALA A 29 -5.87 -0.66 4.63
C ALA A 29 -7.10 -0.21 5.42
N GLU A 30 -7.14 -0.53 6.72
CA GLU A 30 -8.22 -0.13 7.61
C GLU A 30 -8.25 1.39 7.81
N ARG A 31 -7.09 2.02 8.00
CA ARG A 31 -6.96 3.46 8.24
C ARG A 31 -7.29 4.32 7.03
N LEU A 32 -6.87 3.89 5.84
CA LEU A 32 -7.12 4.57 4.57
C LEU A 32 -8.46 4.17 3.94
N GLY A 33 -9.16 3.18 4.51
CA GLY A 33 -10.43 2.67 3.98
C GLY A 33 -10.27 2.02 2.60
N VAL A 34 -9.10 1.44 2.32
CA VAL A 34 -8.79 0.79 1.04
C VAL A 34 -8.56 -0.69 1.24
N SER A 35 -8.85 -1.49 0.21
CA SER A 35 -8.53 -2.92 0.28
C SER A 35 -7.02 -3.13 0.24
N GLN A 36 -6.51 -4.03 1.09
CA GLN A 36 -5.11 -4.48 1.11
C GLN A 36 -4.62 -4.86 -0.30
N HIS A 37 -5.49 -5.48 -1.11
CA HIS A 37 -5.17 -5.88 -2.47
C HIS A 37 -4.81 -4.69 -3.38
N SER A 38 -5.41 -3.52 -3.15
CA SER A 38 -5.08 -2.29 -3.89
C SER A 38 -3.70 -1.77 -3.49
N ILE A 39 -3.37 -1.81 -2.19
CA ILE A 39 -2.07 -1.42 -1.67
C ILE A 39 -0.98 -2.33 -2.25
N TYR A 40 -1.18 -3.65 -2.30
CA TYR A 40 -0.27 -4.60 -2.96
C TYR A 40 0.01 -4.22 -4.41
N LYS A 41 -1.03 -3.82 -5.15
CA LYS A 41 -0.89 -3.41 -6.54
C LYS A 41 -0.05 -2.13 -6.69
N TRP A 42 -0.16 -1.19 -5.75
CA TRP A 42 0.64 0.04 -5.74
C TRP A 42 2.10 -0.25 -5.37
N LEU A 43 2.33 -1.06 -4.34
CA LEU A 43 3.67 -1.48 -3.91
C LEU A 43 4.41 -2.25 -4.99
N LYS A 44 3.70 -3.13 -5.71
CA LYS A 44 4.23 -3.85 -6.87
C LYS A 44 4.63 -2.91 -8.01
N ALA A 45 3.89 -1.82 -8.21
CA ALA A 45 4.24 -0.81 -9.22
C ALA A 45 5.49 0.00 -8.83
N VAL A 46 5.72 0.21 -7.52
CA VAL A 46 6.85 0.99 -6.99
C VAL A 46 8.09 0.11 -6.73
N SER A 47 8.03 -1.20 -7.01
CA SER A 47 9.13 -2.16 -6.83
C SER A 47 9.65 -2.30 -5.38
N LEU A 48 8.90 -1.80 -4.39
CA LEU A 48 9.13 -2.02 -2.94
C LEU A 48 8.77 -3.45 -2.48
N TYR A 49 8.47 -4.32 -3.44
CA TYR A 49 7.96 -5.68 -3.27
C TYR A 49 8.86 -6.57 -2.39
N ALA A 50 10.18 -6.30 -2.38
CA ALA A 50 11.16 -7.06 -1.61
C ALA A 50 10.99 -6.91 -0.09
N ILE A 51 10.55 -5.76 0.40
CA ILE A 51 10.43 -5.47 1.86
C ILE A 51 9.17 -6.14 2.44
N ILE A 52 8.17 -6.36 1.59
CA ILE A 52 6.80 -6.70 1.99
C ILE A 52 6.53 -8.21 1.90
N LEU A 53 7.23 -8.91 1.00
CA LEU A 53 7.17 -10.37 0.88
C LEU A 53 7.63 -11.11 2.15
N MET A 54 8.45 -10.50 3.00
CA MET A 54 8.93 -11.13 4.24
C MET A 54 7.85 -11.25 5.33
N ASN A 55 6.75 -10.48 5.25
CA ASN A 55 5.69 -10.46 6.26
C ASN A 55 4.39 -11.14 5.81
N MET A 56 4.40 -11.79 4.64
CA MET A 56 3.22 -12.45 4.03
C MET A 56 3.22 -13.99 4.15
N ASN A 57 4.09 -14.60 4.96
CA ASN A 57 3.94 -16.01 5.29
C ASN A 57 2.82 -16.17 6.33
N CYS A 58 1.59 -16.18 5.84
CA CYS A 58 0.57 -17.13 6.29
C CYS A 58 0.40 -18.17 5.18
#